data_AF-A0A957VCL5-F1
#
_entry.id   AF-A0A957VCL5-F1
#
_cell.length_a   1.000
_cell.length_b   1.000
_cell.length_c   1.000
_cell.angle_alpha   90.00
_cell.angle_beta   90.00
_cell.angle_gamma   90.00
#
_symmetry.space_group_name_H-M   'P 1'
#
loop_
_entity.id
_entity.type
_entity.pdbx_description
1 polymer ?
#
loop_
_entity_poly.entity_id
_entity_poly.type
_entity_poly.pdbx_seq_one_letter_code
_entity_poly.pdbx_strand_id
1 'polypeptide(L)'
;GDHSQVEERRLSLNPLEHVSWLGSLAFIMLGIGWPKTMWVNPANLQRRHRDIFLIALAGPIASMTVTLAGLLATMTLAALVVYGSGSSTDRVLAFIFPTNEAALPQSFNVQALAMAFTGYIISSSLALTFMSLLPLPGHDGFMIIASVVAFFREKNEVGPKSGRTPSEFRQKIMTTQQRRRSQAAEIHFQAGADYHEQEKFDDAIARYRQAIGNDVNFGPAYINMGLAYLAKNDRRKAIQSFRGATQHADDQRSQTEAWHQLQELSEVVPIDPEKTRVAMAEMGSTPWTDTKARPNWWALGLGLTVYLMIGLGVYAYLVIQLIGQLTA
;
A
#
# COMPACT_ATOMS: atom_id res chain seq x y z
N GLY A 1 6.53 8.12 -6.34
CA GLY A 1 5.67 6.92 -6.44
C GLY A 1 4.31 7.30 -5.91
N ASP A 2 3.27 6.50 -6.18
CA ASP A 2 1.95 6.73 -5.59
C ASP A 2 1.99 6.51 -4.07
N HIS A 3 1.58 7.50 -3.29
CA HIS A 3 1.54 7.46 -1.82
C HIS A 3 0.14 7.18 -1.27
N SER A 4 -0.86 6.95 -2.13
CA SER A 4 -2.26 6.70 -1.77
C SER A 4 -2.43 5.60 -0.69
N GLN A 5 -1.75 4.47 -0.83
CA GLN A 5 -1.83 3.34 0.12
C GLN A 5 -1.25 3.65 1.50
N VAL A 6 -0.23 4.51 1.53
CA VAL A 6 0.38 5.02 2.76
C VAL A 6 -0.56 6.01 3.44
N GLU A 7 -1.12 6.93 2.66
CA GLU A 7 -2.04 7.98 3.11
C GLU A 7 -3.35 7.39 3.64
N GLU A 8 -3.85 6.32 3.04
CA GLU A 8 -5.03 5.59 3.52
C GLU A 8 -4.75 4.68 4.73
N ARG A 9 -3.52 4.65 5.27
CA ARG A 9 -3.06 3.74 6.34
C ARG A 9 -3.37 2.26 6.06
N ARG A 10 -3.46 1.86 4.79
CA ARG A 10 -3.68 0.46 4.41
C ARG A 10 -2.43 -0.40 4.53
N LEU A 11 -1.26 0.23 4.66
CA LEU A 11 -0.01 -0.46 4.93
C LEU A 11 0.09 -0.79 6.42
N SER A 12 -0.36 -1.99 6.76
CA SER A 12 -0.30 -2.55 8.11
C SER A 12 0.61 -3.78 8.15
N LEU A 13 1.28 -4.01 9.28
CA LEU A 13 2.06 -5.23 9.50
C LEU A 13 1.16 -6.41 9.91
N ASN A 14 -0.13 -6.16 10.17
CA ASN A 14 -1.10 -7.19 10.46
C ASN A 14 -1.43 -7.97 9.17
N PRO A 15 -1.04 -9.25 9.06
CA PRO A 15 -1.30 -10.03 7.84
C PRO A 15 -2.81 -10.20 7.60
N LEU A 16 -3.63 -10.20 8.64
CA LEU A 16 -5.09 -10.38 8.53
C LEU A 16 -5.80 -9.21 7.84
N GLU A 17 -5.24 -8.00 7.87
CA GLU A 17 -5.85 -6.82 7.23
C GLU A 17 -5.75 -6.85 5.69
N HIS A 18 -4.83 -7.67 5.18
CA HIS A 18 -4.53 -7.85 3.76
C HIS A 18 -5.24 -9.07 3.16
N VAL A 19 -5.80 -9.94 4.01
CA VAL A 19 -6.52 -11.15 3.59
C VAL A 19 -7.94 -10.80 3.18
N SER A 20 -8.36 -11.31 2.03
CA SER A 20 -9.76 -11.29 1.60
C SER A 20 -10.46 -12.51 2.19
N TRP A 21 -11.36 -12.34 3.16
CA TRP A 21 -12.08 -13.48 3.74
C TRP A 21 -12.87 -14.29 2.71
N LEU A 22 -13.47 -13.60 1.73
CA LEU A 22 -14.17 -14.25 0.62
C LEU A 22 -13.19 -14.99 -0.31
N GLY A 23 -12.02 -14.40 -0.55
CA GLY A 23 -10.95 -15.05 -1.32
C GLY A 23 -10.36 -16.26 -0.60
N SER A 24 -10.21 -16.20 0.72
CA SER A 24 -9.79 -17.33 1.55
C SER A 24 -10.82 -18.45 1.58
N LEU A 25 -12.11 -18.11 1.63
CA LEU A 25 -13.19 -19.09 1.54
C LEU A 25 -13.21 -19.77 0.16
N ALA A 26 -13.06 -18.99 -0.91
CA ALA A 26 -12.96 -19.49 -2.27
C ALA A 26 -11.71 -20.39 -2.45
N PHE A 27 -10.60 -20.04 -1.80
CA PHE A 27 -9.40 -20.86 -1.80
C PHE A 27 -9.65 -22.24 -1.19
N ILE A 28 -10.35 -22.29 -0.05
CA ILE A 28 -10.65 -23.55 0.63
C ILE A 28 -11.63 -24.40 -0.18
N MET A 29 -12.65 -23.80 -0.79
CA MET A 29 -13.71 -24.55 -1.49
C MET A 29 -13.38 -24.90 -2.93
N LEU A 30 -12.67 -24.03 -3.64
CA LEU A 30 -12.44 -24.12 -5.08
C LEU A 30 -10.96 -24.21 -5.43
N GLY A 31 -10.05 -24.14 -4.44
CA GLY A 31 -8.61 -24.09 -4.66
C GLY A 31 -8.11 -22.76 -5.22
N ILE A 32 -8.98 -21.76 -5.40
CA ILE A 32 -8.66 -20.48 -6.03
C ILE A 32 -8.96 -19.34 -5.04
N GLY A 33 -7.94 -18.60 -4.65
CA GLY A 33 -8.06 -17.44 -3.75
C GLY A 33 -7.45 -16.20 -4.34
N TRP A 34 -8.01 -15.04 -4.02
CA TRP A 34 -7.46 -13.74 -4.42
C TRP A 34 -7.23 -12.84 -3.20
N PRO A 35 -6.16 -12.03 -3.22
CA PRO A 35 -5.91 -11.04 -2.18
C PRO A 35 -6.88 -9.86 -2.29
N LYS A 36 -6.96 -9.06 -1.22
CA LYS A 36 -7.72 -7.81 -1.22
C LYS A 36 -7.10 -6.83 -2.23
N THR A 37 -7.91 -6.26 -3.13
CA THR A 37 -7.42 -5.38 -4.20
C THR A 37 -6.85 -4.07 -3.67
N MET A 38 -5.68 -3.68 -4.18
CA MET A 38 -5.03 -2.40 -3.90
C MET A 38 -5.45 -1.35 -4.94
N TRP A 39 -5.74 -0.14 -4.48
CA TRP A 39 -6.13 0.97 -5.36
C TRP A 39 -4.90 1.82 -5.68
N VAL A 40 -4.68 2.09 -6.96
CA VAL A 40 -3.62 3.01 -7.41
C VAL A 40 -4.29 4.22 -8.01
N ASN A 41 -3.89 5.42 -7.57
CA ASN A 41 -4.39 6.66 -8.15
C ASN A 41 -3.57 7.00 -9.42
N PRO A 42 -4.15 6.92 -10.63
CA PRO A 42 -3.41 7.18 -11.87
C PRO A 42 -2.92 8.63 -12.00
N ALA A 43 -3.49 9.57 -11.24
CA ALA A 43 -3.11 10.98 -11.25
C ALA A 43 -1.77 11.24 -10.55
N ASN A 44 -1.36 10.34 -9.66
CA ASN A 44 -0.11 10.46 -8.90
C ASN A 44 1.11 9.86 -9.63
N LEU A 45 0.91 9.26 -10.80
CA LEU A 45 1.95 8.59 -11.58
C LEU A 45 2.65 9.57 -12.53
N GLN A 46 3.99 9.53 -12.58
CA GLN A 46 4.78 10.43 -13.43
C GLN A 46 4.60 10.08 -14.92
N ARG A 47 4.54 8.79 -15.25
CA ARG A 47 4.32 8.28 -16.61
C ARG A 47 3.14 7.33 -16.60
N ARG A 48 1.92 7.88 -16.56
CA ARG A 48 0.65 7.16 -16.36
C ARG A 48 0.60 5.77 -17.01
N HIS A 49 0.80 5.66 -18.32
CA HIS A 49 0.68 4.38 -19.03
C HIS A 49 1.80 3.39 -18.70
N ARG A 50 3.04 3.85 -18.65
CA ARG A 50 4.20 3.00 -18.31
C ARG A 50 4.12 2.51 -16.86
N ASP A 51 3.75 3.40 -15.94
CA ASP A 51 3.73 3.09 -14.52
C ASP A 51 2.59 2.11 -14.21
N ILE A 52 1.41 2.29 -14.82
CA ILE A 52 0.30 1.30 -14.74
C ILE A 52 0.73 -0.05 -15.31
N PHE A 53 1.42 -0.07 -16.45
CA PHE A 53 1.94 -1.31 -17.04
C PHE A 53 2.88 -2.05 -16.10
N LEU A 54 3.83 -1.34 -15.49
CA LEU A 54 4.79 -1.92 -14.55
C LEU A 54 4.13 -2.43 -13.27
N ILE A 55 3.14 -1.69 -12.75
CA ILE A 55 2.35 -2.11 -11.58
C ILE A 55 1.59 -3.40 -11.87
N ALA A 56 0.91 -3.47 -13.02
CA ALA A 56 0.18 -4.67 -13.42
C ALA A 56 1.11 -5.88 -13.63
N LEU A 57 2.33 -5.66 -14.14
CA LEU A 57 3.29 -6.73 -14.35
C LEU A 57 3.91 -7.27 -13.04
N ALA A 58 3.87 -6.49 -11.96
CA ALA A 58 4.51 -6.86 -10.69
C ALA A 58 3.91 -8.13 -10.06
N GLY A 59 2.58 -8.30 -10.12
CA GLY A 59 1.89 -9.48 -9.59
C GLY A 59 2.30 -10.79 -10.27
N PRO A 60 2.19 -10.89 -11.61
CA PRO A 60 2.66 -12.04 -12.37
C PRO A 60 4.15 -12.33 -12.17
N ILE A 61 5.01 -11.31 -12.17
CA ILE A 61 6.46 -11.49 -11.96
C ILE A 61 6.76 -12.05 -10.57
N ALA A 62 6.10 -11.54 -9.54
CA ALA A 62 6.28 -12.02 -8.17
C ALA A 62 5.86 -13.49 -8.04
N SER A 63 4.68 -13.84 -8.57
CA SER A 63 4.16 -15.21 -8.56
C SER A 63 5.06 -16.18 -9.34
N MET A 64 5.58 -15.74 -10.48
CA MET A 64 6.51 -16.53 -11.30
C MET A 64 7.86 -16.72 -10.59
N THR A 65 8.33 -15.70 -9.88
CA THR A 65 9.57 -15.78 -9.09
C THR A 65 9.43 -16.79 -7.95
N VAL A 66 8.31 -16.77 -7.23
CA VAL A 66 8.00 -17.76 -6.17
C VAL A 66 7.94 -19.17 -6.75
N THR A 67 7.28 -19.33 -7.90
CA THR A 67 7.18 -20.63 -8.60
C THR A 67 8.55 -21.16 -8.98
N LEU A 68 9.40 -20.33 -9.59
CA LEU A 68 10.74 -20.72 -10.02
C LEU A 68 11.65 -21.06 -8.81
N ALA A 69 11.59 -20.24 -7.75
CA ALA A 69 12.33 -20.49 -6.53
C ALA A 69 11.88 -21.79 -5.83
N GLY A 70 10.57 -22.04 -5.77
CA GLY A 70 10.00 -23.26 -5.21
C GLY A 70 10.41 -24.51 -6.00
N LEU A 71 10.37 -24.45 -7.34
CA LEU A 71 10.85 -25.54 -8.20
C LEU A 71 12.34 -25.81 -8.00
N LEU A 72 13.17 -24.76 -7.97
CA LEU A 72 14.60 -24.90 -7.73
C LEU A 72 14.89 -25.54 -6.36
N ALA A 73 14.23 -25.07 -5.30
CA ALA A 73 14.37 -25.63 -3.96
C ALA A 73 13.95 -27.11 -3.91
N THR A 74 12.86 -27.45 -4.59
CA THR A 74 12.34 -28.81 -4.64
C THR A 74 13.27 -29.75 -5.42
N MET A 75 13.84 -29.28 -6.53
CA MET A 75 14.81 -30.05 -7.32
C MET A 75 16.14 -30.24 -6.59
N THR A 76 16.65 -29.22 -5.90
CA THR A 76 17.87 -29.36 -5.09
C THR A 76 17.65 -30.33 -3.94
N LEU A 77 16.48 -30.32 -3.31
CA LEU A 77 16.11 -31.30 -2.30
C LEU A 77 16.04 -32.71 -2.86
N ALA A 78 15.35 -32.91 -3.98
CA ALA A 78 15.26 -34.22 -4.62
C ALA A 78 16.66 -34.77 -4.92
N ALA A 79 17.57 -33.93 -5.43
CA ALA A 79 18.96 -34.31 -5.70
C ALA A 79 19.73 -34.68 -4.42
N LEU A 80 19.59 -33.90 -3.34
CA LEU A 80 20.23 -34.19 -2.04
C LEU A 80 19.73 -35.50 -1.44
N VAL A 81 18.44 -35.78 -1.56
CA VAL A 81 17.83 -37.01 -1.03
C VAL A 81 18.26 -38.22 -1.85
N VAL A 82 18.28 -38.13 -3.19
CA VAL A 82 18.83 -39.19 -4.06
C VAL A 82 20.29 -39.48 -3.71
N TYR A 83 21.10 -38.43 -3.56
CA TYR A 83 22.51 -38.58 -3.20
C TYR A 83 22.70 -39.17 -1.80
N GLY A 84 21.94 -38.70 -0.80
CA GLY A 84 22.09 -39.10 0.59
C GLY A 84 21.46 -40.46 0.95
N SER A 85 20.40 -40.87 0.26
CA SER A 85 19.70 -42.14 0.50
C SER A 85 20.06 -43.25 -0.48
N GLY A 86 20.70 -42.94 -1.62
CA GLY A 86 20.93 -43.89 -2.71
C GLY A 86 19.65 -44.32 -3.46
N SER A 87 18.51 -43.67 -3.18
CA SER A 87 17.22 -43.98 -3.81
C SER A 87 17.18 -43.55 -5.27
N SER A 88 16.45 -44.31 -6.10
CA SER A 88 16.16 -43.94 -7.49
C SER A 88 15.39 -42.61 -7.58
N THR A 89 15.74 -41.77 -8.55
CA THR A 89 15.10 -40.46 -8.81
C THR A 89 13.57 -40.55 -8.90
N ASP A 90 13.05 -41.60 -9.53
CA ASP A 90 11.61 -41.80 -9.73
C ASP A 90 10.84 -41.92 -8.41
N ARG A 91 11.41 -42.63 -7.43
CA ARG A 91 10.80 -42.80 -6.09
C ARG A 91 10.78 -41.50 -5.30
N VAL A 92 11.84 -40.70 -5.43
CA VAL A 92 11.94 -39.39 -4.74
C VAL A 92 10.97 -38.39 -5.37
N LEU A 93 10.87 -38.35 -6.70
CA LEU A 93 9.93 -37.47 -7.40
C LEU A 93 8.47 -37.86 -7.16
N ALA A 94 8.15 -39.15 -7.17
CA ALA A 94 6.78 -39.63 -6.88
C ALA A 94 6.34 -39.29 -5.44
N PHE A 95 7.27 -39.19 -4.50
CA PHE A 95 6.99 -38.79 -3.12
C PHE A 95 6.76 -37.28 -2.98
N ILE A 96 7.54 -36.46 -3.71
CA ILE A 96 7.46 -35.00 -3.69
C ILE A 96 6.25 -34.48 -4.48
N PHE A 97 5.93 -35.12 -5.60
CA PHE A 97 4.78 -34.82 -6.47
C PHE A 97 3.87 -36.05 -6.54
N PRO A 98 3.06 -36.32 -5.51
CA PRO A 98 2.14 -37.45 -5.54
C PRO A 98 1.11 -37.23 -6.66
N THR A 99 1.22 -37.98 -7.74
CA THR A 99 0.31 -37.91 -8.90
C THR A 99 -0.99 -38.67 -8.65
N ASN A 100 -1.01 -39.57 -7.65
CA ASN A 100 -2.14 -40.45 -7.34
C ASN A 100 -2.40 -40.44 -5.82
N GLU A 101 -3.67 -40.37 -5.39
CA GLU A 101 -4.04 -40.43 -3.96
C GLU A 101 -3.55 -41.71 -3.27
N ALA A 102 -3.44 -42.81 -4.01
CA ALA A 102 -2.92 -44.09 -3.51
C ALA A 102 -1.43 -44.06 -3.14
N ALA A 103 -0.67 -43.04 -3.56
CA ALA A 103 0.74 -42.84 -3.20
C ALA A 103 0.93 -42.05 -1.90
N LEU A 104 -0.15 -41.50 -1.33
CA LEU A 104 -0.09 -40.81 -0.04
C LEU A 104 0.02 -41.83 1.10
N PRO A 105 0.92 -41.61 2.08
CA PRO A 105 0.95 -42.41 3.29
C PRO A 105 -0.43 -42.43 3.96
N GLN A 106 -0.98 -43.63 4.21
CA GLN A 106 -2.29 -43.80 4.85
C GLN A 106 -2.33 -43.33 6.32
N SER A 107 -1.17 -42.99 6.89
CA SER A 107 -1.03 -42.36 8.19
C SER A 107 -0.86 -40.84 8.06
N PHE A 108 -1.46 -40.08 8.96
CA PHE A 108 -1.35 -38.62 9.02
C PHE A 108 0.09 -38.22 9.40
N ASN A 109 0.99 -38.20 8.41
CA ASN A 109 2.39 -37.89 8.59
C ASN A 109 2.64 -36.42 8.23
N VAL A 110 3.22 -35.66 9.17
CA VAL A 110 3.62 -34.24 9.01
C VAL A 110 4.44 -34.04 7.72
N GLN A 111 5.14 -35.07 7.29
CA GLN A 111 5.96 -35.09 6.10
C GLN A 111 5.18 -35.16 4.79
N ALA A 112 4.14 -36.00 4.72
CA ALA A 112 3.24 -36.06 3.58
C ALA A 112 2.48 -34.74 3.41
N LEU A 113 2.07 -34.15 4.54
CA LEU A 113 1.43 -32.84 4.55
C LEU A 113 2.35 -31.76 4.00
N ALA A 114 3.61 -31.70 4.45
CA ALA A 114 4.55 -30.68 4.00
C ALA A 114 4.89 -30.77 2.50
N MET A 115 4.94 -31.98 1.95
CA MET A 115 5.19 -32.19 0.51
C MET A 115 3.99 -31.88 -0.35
N ALA A 116 2.81 -32.34 0.06
CA ALA A 116 1.55 -31.93 -0.56
C ALA A 116 1.41 -30.40 -0.54
N PHE A 117 1.78 -29.75 0.56
CA PHE A 117 1.76 -28.30 0.68
C PHE A 117 2.75 -27.61 -0.27
N THR A 118 3.95 -28.18 -0.46
CA THR A 118 4.96 -27.62 -1.37
C THR A 118 4.52 -27.72 -2.83
N GLY A 119 4.06 -28.90 -3.26
CA GLY A 119 3.50 -29.09 -4.61
C GLY A 119 2.25 -28.22 -4.84
N TYR A 120 1.41 -28.08 -3.82
CA TYR A 120 0.24 -27.22 -3.84
C TYR A 120 0.61 -25.73 -3.95
N ILE A 121 1.62 -25.25 -3.22
CA ILE A 121 2.11 -23.87 -3.32
C ILE A 121 2.64 -23.58 -4.73
N ILE A 122 3.46 -24.47 -5.29
CA ILE A 122 4.05 -24.29 -6.61
C ILE A 122 2.96 -24.29 -7.69
N SER A 123 2.05 -25.26 -7.66
CA SER A 123 0.93 -25.35 -8.61
C SER A 123 -0.03 -24.17 -8.49
N SER A 124 -0.37 -23.75 -7.26
CA SER A 124 -1.22 -22.58 -7.01
C SER A 124 -0.55 -21.27 -7.45
N SER A 125 0.75 -21.10 -7.20
CA SER A 125 1.51 -19.90 -7.63
C SER A 125 1.64 -19.82 -9.15
N LEU A 126 1.82 -20.98 -9.81
CA LEU A 126 1.82 -21.06 -11.27
C LEU A 126 0.43 -20.74 -11.83
N ALA A 127 -0.63 -21.31 -11.26
CA ALA A 127 -2.01 -21.04 -11.66
C ALA A 127 -2.37 -19.55 -11.50
N LEU A 128 -1.97 -18.92 -10.38
CA LEU A 128 -2.12 -17.48 -10.16
C LEU A 128 -1.37 -16.66 -11.21
N THR A 129 -0.16 -17.07 -11.61
CA THR A 129 0.60 -16.39 -12.66
C THR A 129 -0.17 -16.37 -13.99
N PHE A 130 -0.71 -17.53 -14.40
CA PHE A 130 -1.53 -17.62 -15.61
C PHE A 130 -2.82 -16.83 -15.50
N MET A 131 -3.52 -16.94 -14.37
CA MET A 131 -4.79 -16.25 -14.14
C MET A 131 -4.60 -14.73 -14.12
N SER A 132 -3.55 -14.23 -13.49
CA SER A 132 -3.22 -12.80 -13.49
C SER A 132 -2.90 -12.29 -14.89
N LEU A 133 -2.36 -13.13 -15.79
CA LEU A 133 -2.04 -12.72 -17.17
C LEU A 133 -3.25 -12.78 -18.12
N LEU A 134 -4.38 -13.35 -17.71
CA LEU A 134 -5.57 -13.41 -18.55
C LEU A 134 -6.09 -11.99 -18.88
N PRO A 135 -6.52 -11.75 -20.13
CA PRO A 135 -7.05 -10.47 -20.57
C PRO A 135 -8.50 -10.25 -20.12
N LEU A 136 -8.80 -10.51 -18.85
CA LEU A 136 -10.13 -10.40 -18.27
C LEU A 136 -10.26 -9.15 -17.39
N PRO A 137 -11.39 -8.41 -17.44
CA PRO A 137 -11.61 -7.26 -16.57
C PRO A 137 -11.42 -7.62 -15.10
N GLY A 138 -10.64 -6.83 -14.38
CA GLY A 138 -10.31 -7.07 -12.97
C GLY A 138 -9.00 -7.83 -12.73
N HIS A 139 -8.35 -8.37 -13.78
CA HIS A 139 -7.04 -9.00 -13.70
C HIS A 139 -5.92 -8.11 -14.26
N ASP A 140 -4.69 -8.39 -13.84
CA ASP A 140 -3.50 -7.63 -14.24
C ASP A 140 -3.27 -7.65 -15.77
N GLY A 141 -3.57 -8.76 -16.43
CA GLY A 141 -3.45 -8.95 -17.88
C GLY A 141 -4.29 -7.97 -18.69
N PHE A 142 -5.49 -7.63 -18.21
CA PHE A 142 -6.31 -6.59 -18.83
C PHE A 142 -5.65 -5.20 -18.74
N MET A 143 -5.07 -4.87 -17.59
CA MET A 143 -4.39 -3.59 -17.38
C MET A 143 -3.11 -3.48 -18.21
N ILE A 144 -2.39 -4.59 -18.41
CA ILE A 144 -1.25 -4.68 -19.31
C ILE A 144 -1.67 -4.32 -20.74
N ILE A 145 -2.72 -4.94 -21.27
CA ILE A 145 -3.19 -4.66 -22.64
C ILE A 145 -3.71 -3.22 -22.74
N ALA A 146 -4.55 -2.80 -21.79
CA ALA A 146 -5.14 -1.46 -21.80
C ALA A 146 -4.08 -0.36 -21.76
N SER A 147 -3.03 -0.54 -20.96
CA SER A 147 -1.92 0.42 -20.88
C SER A 147 -1.09 0.48 -22.17
N VAL A 148 -0.83 -0.66 -22.80
CA VAL A 148 -0.15 -0.73 -24.11
C VAL A 148 -0.98 -0.06 -25.21
N VAL A 149 -2.27 -0.39 -25.30
CA VAL A 149 -3.18 0.22 -26.28
C VAL A 149 -3.27 1.74 -26.09
N ALA A 150 -3.41 2.20 -24.83
CA ALA A 150 -3.47 3.62 -24.53
C ALA A 150 -2.16 4.35 -24.90
N PHE A 151 -1.01 3.74 -24.65
CA PHE A 151 0.29 4.28 -25.04
C PHE A 151 0.41 4.49 -26.57
N PHE A 152 -0.07 3.53 -27.37
CA PHE A 152 -0.08 3.68 -28.83
C PHE A 152 -1.13 4.68 -29.32
N ARG A 153 -2.30 4.77 -28.66
CA ARG A 153 -3.33 5.74 -29.00
C ARG A 153 -2.86 7.18 -28.78
N GLU A 154 -2.20 7.44 -27.66
CA GLU A 154 -1.67 8.77 -27.32
C GLU A 154 -0.60 9.23 -28.32
N LYS A 155 0.26 8.32 -28.80
CA LYS A 155 1.23 8.62 -29.86
C LYS A 155 0.59 8.95 -31.22
N ASN A 156 -0.61 8.45 -31.47
CA ASN A 156 -1.32 8.62 -32.74
C ASN A 156 -2.32 9.80 -32.73
N GLU A 157 -2.56 10.45 -31.58
CA GLU A 157 -3.39 11.65 -31.49
C GLU A 157 -2.61 12.89 -31.96
N VAL A 158 -2.81 13.29 -33.22
CA VAL A 158 -2.30 14.54 -33.80
C VAL A 158 -3.19 15.72 -33.35
N GLY A 159 -2.76 16.42 -32.29
CA GLY A 159 -3.10 17.83 -31.96
C GLY A 159 -4.56 18.19 -31.63
N PRO A 160 -4.82 19.13 -30.71
CA PRO A 160 -6.19 19.41 -30.25
C PRO A 160 -7.00 20.20 -31.30
N LYS A 161 -8.10 19.61 -31.79
CA LYS A 161 -9.21 20.35 -32.40
C LYS A 161 -10.00 21.07 -31.32
N SER A 162 -9.88 22.40 -31.19
CA SER A 162 -10.90 23.25 -30.54
C SER A 162 -10.58 24.73 -30.70
N GLY A 163 -11.38 25.44 -31.51
CA GLY A 163 -11.36 26.90 -31.65
C GLY A 163 -11.96 27.65 -30.45
N ARG A 164 -11.35 27.52 -29.26
CA ARG A 164 -11.61 28.38 -28.10
C ARG A 164 -10.33 29.07 -27.69
N THR A 165 -10.43 30.37 -27.37
CA THR A 165 -9.31 31.20 -26.93
C THR A 165 -8.61 30.54 -25.71
N PRO A 166 -7.28 30.42 -25.71
CA PRO A 166 -6.53 29.72 -24.64
C PRO A 166 -6.75 30.25 -23.22
N SER A 167 -7.26 31.47 -23.05
CA SER A 167 -7.55 32.08 -21.74
C SER A 167 -8.84 31.53 -21.11
N GLU A 168 -9.94 31.47 -21.85
CA GLU A 168 -11.24 31.01 -21.35
C GLU A 168 -11.24 29.51 -21.01
N PHE A 169 -10.57 28.72 -21.84
CA PHE A 169 -10.40 27.29 -21.58
C PHE A 169 -9.54 27.04 -20.33
N ARG A 170 -8.44 27.78 -20.17
CA ARG A 170 -7.61 27.72 -18.96
C ARG A 170 -8.40 28.13 -17.72
N GLN A 171 -9.17 29.22 -17.77
CA GLN A 171 -9.95 29.69 -16.64
C GLN A 171 -11.06 28.70 -16.24
N LYS A 172 -11.75 28.10 -17.21
CA LYS A 172 -12.77 27.08 -16.95
C LYS A 172 -12.15 25.78 -16.40
N ILE A 173 -10.98 25.37 -16.88
CA ILE A 173 -10.25 24.23 -16.34
C ILE A 173 -9.77 24.53 -14.91
N MET A 174 -9.16 25.70 -14.68
CA MET A 174 -8.67 26.10 -13.36
C MET A 174 -9.80 26.17 -12.33
N THR A 175 -10.96 26.73 -12.69
CA THR A 175 -12.12 26.76 -11.79
C THR A 175 -12.71 25.37 -11.55
N THR A 176 -12.75 24.51 -12.56
CA THR A 176 -13.21 23.12 -12.39
C THR A 176 -12.23 22.30 -11.55
N GLN A 177 -10.94 22.50 -11.74
CA GLN A 177 -9.87 21.82 -11.01
C GLN A 177 -9.81 22.30 -9.56
N GLN A 178 -9.93 23.60 -9.31
CA GLN A 178 -10.03 24.17 -7.97
C GLN A 178 -11.26 23.62 -7.24
N ARG A 179 -12.43 23.60 -7.89
CA ARG A 179 -13.63 22.99 -7.30
C ARG A 179 -13.44 21.51 -6.94
N ARG A 180 -12.77 20.73 -7.78
CA ARG A 180 -12.46 19.32 -7.47
C ARG A 180 -11.49 19.19 -6.30
N ARG A 181 -10.48 20.06 -6.20
CA ARG A 181 -9.52 20.08 -5.09
C ARG A 181 -10.21 20.43 -3.77
N SER A 182 -11.03 21.48 -3.75
CA SER A 182 -11.79 21.86 -2.57
C SER A 182 -12.82 20.79 -2.17
N GLN A 183 -13.45 20.10 -3.15
CA GLN A 183 -14.35 18.97 -2.85
C GLN A 183 -13.60 17.77 -2.26
N ALA A 184 -12.41 17.45 -2.74
CA ALA A 184 -11.58 16.41 -2.16
C ALA A 184 -11.13 16.79 -0.74
N ALA A 185 -10.71 18.05 -0.54
CA ALA A 185 -10.37 18.58 0.78
C ALA A 185 -11.53 18.48 1.77
N GLU A 186 -12.75 18.80 1.34
CA GLU A 186 -13.97 18.68 2.14
C GLU A 186 -14.21 17.25 2.62
N ILE A 187 -14.05 16.23 1.75
CA ILE A 187 -14.23 14.83 2.15
C ILE A 187 -13.24 14.43 3.26
N HIS A 188 -11.98 14.82 3.13
CA HIS A 188 -10.97 14.56 4.16
C HIS A 188 -11.24 15.37 5.43
N PHE A 189 -11.74 16.58 5.31
CA PHE A 189 -12.14 17.42 6.44
C PHE A 189 -13.28 16.79 7.24
N GLN A 190 -14.35 16.35 6.58
CA GLN A 190 -15.48 15.67 7.22
C GLN A 190 -15.04 14.39 7.94
N ALA A 191 -14.22 13.56 7.30
CA ALA A 191 -13.64 12.40 7.97
C ALA A 191 -12.78 12.79 9.20
N GLY A 192 -12.05 13.90 9.12
CA GLY A 192 -11.31 14.45 10.25
C GLY A 192 -12.21 14.90 11.40
N ALA A 193 -13.35 15.53 11.08
CA ALA A 193 -14.36 15.94 12.05
C ALA A 193 -14.97 14.72 12.75
N ASP A 194 -15.35 13.66 12.01
CA ASP A 194 -15.88 12.42 12.57
C ASP A 194 -14.90 11.77 13.57
N TYR A 195 -13.59 11.78 13.26
CA TYR A 195 -12.57 11.29 14.20
C TYR A 195 -12.38 12.22 15.40
N HIS A 196 -12.53 13.53 15.19
CA HIS A 196 -12.45 14.52 16.26
C HIS A 196 -13.59 14.34 17.27
N GLU A 197 -14.82 14.11 16.80
CA GLU A 197 -15.97 13.81 17.66
C GLU A 197 -15.80 12.50 18.45
N GLN A 198 -15.09 11.53 17.88
CA GLN A 198 -14.71 10.29 18.56
C GLN A 198 -13.49 10.44 19.50
N GLU A 199 -12.99 11.65 19.73
CA GLU A 199 -11.78 11.98 20.51
C GLU A 199 -10.49 11.31 19.99
N LYS A 200 -10.51 10.80 18.75
CA LYS A 200 -9.36 10.20 18.07
C LYS A 200 -8.52 11.29 17.41
N PHE A 201 -7.93 12.16 18.24
CA PHE A 201 -7.26 13.38 17.77
C PHE A 201 -6.11 13.14 16.80
N ASP A 202 -5.34 12.04 16.94
CA ASP A 202 -4.25 11.71 16.00
C ASP A 202 -4.76 11.36 14.59
N ASP A 203 -5.91 10.70 14.51
CA ASP A 203 -6.53 10.34 13.24
C ASP A 203 -7.19 11.57 12.60
N ALA A 204 -7.84 12.40 13.41
CA ALA A 204 -8.38 13.68 13.00
C ALA A 204 -7.29 14.58 12.39
N ILE A 205 -6.17 14.77 13.09
CA ILE A 205 -5.02 15.55 12.60
C ILE A 205 -4.50 15.02 11.27
N ALA A 206 -4.41 13.70 11.10
CA ALA A 206 -3.95 13.10 9.84
C ALA A 206 -4.91 13.42 8.68
N ARG A 207 -6.23 13.36 8.92
CA ARG A 207 -7.25 13.69 7.92
C ARG A 207 -7.27 15.19 7.59
N TYR A 208 -7.11 16.07 8.57
CA TYR A 208 -6.98 17.50 8.31
C TYR A 208 -5.73 17.84 7.48
N ARG A 209 -4.61 17.16 7.71
CA ARG A 209 -3.42 17.31 6.87
C ARG A 209 -3.68 16.87 5.42
N GLN A 210 -4.46 15.83 5.20
CA GLN A 210 -4.87 15.42 3.86
C GLN A 210 -5.79 16.45 3.20
N ALA A 211 -6.70 17.07 3.96
CA ALA A 211 -7.52 18.15 3.45
C ALA A 211 -6.65 19.32 2.95
N ILE A 212 -5.69 19.76 3.77
CA ILE A 212 -4.71 20.80 3.41
C ILE A 212 -3.84 20.38 2.21
N GLY A 213 -3.48 19.11 2.11
CA GLY A 213 -2.71 18.57 0.98
C GLY A 213 -3.48 18.61 -0.34
N ASN A 214 -4.81 18.49 -0.31
CA ASN A 214 -5.67 18.59 -1.48
C ASN A 214 -5.97 20.04 -1.87
N ASP A 215 -6.20 20.90 -0.89
CA ASP A 215 -6.42 22.33 -1.06
C ASP A 215 -5.72 23.11 0.08
N VAL A 216 -4.61 23.76 -0.29
CA VAL A 216 -3.77 24.52 0.66
C VAL A 216 -4.52 25.72 1.23
N ASN A 217 -5.56 26.20 0.53
CA ASN A 217 -6.32 27.37 0.97
C ASN A 217 -7.55 26.97 1.81
N PHE A 218 -7.69 25.69 2.16
CA PHE A 218 -8.83 25.18 2.90
C PHE A 218 -8.70 25.49 4.41
N GLY A 219 -9.13 26.69 4.78
CA GLY A 219 -9.05 27.23 6.14
C GLY A 219 -9.61 26.34 7.26
N PRO A 220 -10.79 25.69 7.10
CA PRO A 220 -11.40 24.90 8.17
C PRO A 220 -10.51 23.76 8.68
N ALA A 221 -9.69 23.17 7.81
CA ALA A 221 -8.77 22.09 8.22
C ALA A 221 -7.66 22.58 9.13
N TYR A 222 -7.13 23.80 8.91
CA TYR A 222 -6.12 24.39 9.78
C TYR A 222 -6.67 24.70 11.17
N ILE A 223 -7.89 25.23 11.26
CA ILE A 223 -8.58 25.53 12.52
C ILE A 223 -8.80 24.25 13.32
N ASN A 224 -9.45 23.26 12.71
CA ASN A 224 -9.80 22.03 13.41
C ASN A 224 -8.58 21.17 13.75
N MET A 225 -7.51 21.24 12.95
CA MET A 225 -6.21 20.67 13.33
C MET A 225 -5.61 21.39 14.55
N GLY A 226 -5.72 22.71 14.62
CA GLY A 226 -5.28 23.49 15.78
C GLY A 226 -6.01 23.10 17.06
N LEU A 227 -7.34 22.97 16.98
CA LEU A 227 -8.19 22.52 18.09
C LEU A 227 -7.85 21.09 18.53
N ALA A 228 -7.65 20.16 17.59
CA ALA A 228 -7.22 18.80 17.92
C ALA A 228 -5.86 18.77 18.64
N TYR A 229 -4.92 19.65 18.26
CA TYR A 229 -3.65 19.78 18.98
C TYR A 229 -3.82 20.37 20.38
N LEU A 230 -4.76 21.30 20.60
CA LEU A 230 -5.08 21.81 21.94
C LEU A 230 -5.67 20.71 22.82
N ALA A 231 -6.57 19.87 22.30
CA ALA A 231 -7.12 18.73 23.02
C ALA A 231 -6.03 17.72 23.43
N LYS A 232 -4.98 17.60 22.60
CA LYS A 232 -3.77 16.83 22.91
C LYS A 232 -2.75 17.55 23.81
N ASN A 233 -3.06 18.76 24.27
CA ASN A 233 -2.17 19.62 25.05
C ASN A 233 -0.86 20.02 24.33
N ASP A 234 -0.78 19.90 22.99
CA ASP A 234 0.36 20.33 22.17
C ASP A 234 0.14 21.76 21.66
N ARG A 235 0.18 22.70 22.61
CA ARG A 235 -0.09 24.12 22.36
C ARG A 235 0.79 24.73 21.27
N ARG A 236 2.05 24.28 21.15
CA ARG A 236 2.97 24.77 20.11
C ARG A 236 2.46 24.45 18.71
N LYS A 237 2.02 23.20 18.46
CA LYS A 237 1.47 22.81 17.16
C LYS A 237 0.09 23.41 16.90
N ALA A 238 -0.70 23.63 17.95
CA ALA A 238 -1.96 24.35 17.82
C ALA A 238 -1.76 25.78 17.30
N ILE A 239 -0.87 26.56 17.93
CA ILE A 239 -0.50 27.91 17.48
C ILE A 239 -0.03 27.90 16.03
N GLN A 240 0.81 26.93 15.66
CA GLN A 240 1.29 26.81 14.29
C GLN A 240 0.15 26.55 13.29
N SER A 241 -0.82 25.71 13.67
CA SER A 241 -1.97 25.37 12.82
C SER A 241 -2.88 26.59 12.59
N PHE A 242 -3.19 27.34 13.65
CA PHE A 242 -3.98 28.57 13.54
C PHE A 242 -3.27 29.65 12.71
N ARG A 243 -1.95 29.80 12.86
CA ARG A 243 -1.18 30.69 11.98
C ARG A 243 -1.28 30.27 10.51
N GLY A 244 -1.24 28.97 10.22
CA GLY A 244 -1.47 28.45 8.87
C GLY A 244 -2.80 28.92 8.27
N ALA A 245 -3.89 28.90 9.06
CA ALA A 245 -5.18 29.43 8.61
C ALA A 245 -5.11 30.93 8.28
N THR A 246 -4.48 31.74 9.14
CA THR A 246 -4.35 33.19 8.89
C THR A 246 -3.53 33.55 7.64
N GLN A 247 -2.63 32.67 7.21
CA GLN A 247 -1.72 32.92 6.09
C GLN A 247 -2.24 32.38 4.76
N HIS A 248 -2.97 31.26 4.78
CA HIS A 248 -3.30 30.50 3.57
C HIS A 248 -4.80 30.40 3.29
N ALA A 249 -5.68 30.55 4.29
CA ALA A 249 -7.11 30.34 4.07
C ALA A 249 -7.67 31.39 3.08
N ASP A 250 -8.47 30.93 2.11
CA ASP A 250 -9.18 31.84 1.19
C ASP A 250 -10.41 32.49 1.86
N ASP A 251 -10.91 31.91 2.95
CA ASP A 251 -12.12 32.36 3.63
C ASP A 251 -11.83 33.24 4.85
N GLN A 252 -12.47 34.42 4.87
CA GLN A 252 -12.33 35.39 5.95
C GLN A 252 -12.74 34.81 7.32
N ARG A 253 -13.70 33.89 7.34
CA ARG A 253 -14.21 33.28 8.56
C ARG A 253 -13.12 32.48 9.29
N SER A 254 -12.43 31.57 8.59
CA SER A 254 -11.34 30.79 9.17
C SER A 254 -10.19 31.68 9.60
N GLN A 255 -9.86 32.73 8.83
CA GLN A 255 -8.83 33.69 9.24
C GLN A 255 -9.19 34.38 10.56
N THR A 256 -10.42 34.87 10.71
CA THR A 256 -10.90 35.53 11.93
C THR A 256 -10.96 34.56 13.11
N GLU A 257 -11.43 33.33 12.89
CA GLU A 257 -11.51 32.29 13.92
C GLU A 257 -10.11 31.89 14.42
N ALA A 258 -9.14 31.69 13.53
CA ALA A 258 -7.76 31.46 13.93
C ALA A 258 -7.17 32.64 14.70
N TRP A 259 -7.49 33.87 14.30
CA TRP A 259 -6.98 35.05 14.98
C TRP A 259 -7.47 35.13 16.43
N HIS A 260 -8.75 34.82 16.66
CA HIS A 260 -9.33 34.73 18.01
C HIS A 260 -8.63 33.63 18.84
N GLN A 261 -8.46 32.43 18.28
CA GLN A 261 -7.77 31.32 18.95
C GLN A 261 -6.32 31.67 19.30
N LEU A 262 -5.61 32.39 18.41
CA LEU A 262 -4.25 32.84 18.67
C LEU A 262 -4.18 33.90 19.77
N GLN A 263 -5.14 34.81 19.84
CA GLN A 263 -5.22 35.83 20.89
C GLN A 263 -5.43 35.17 22.25
N GLU A 264 -6.39 34.26 22.38
CA GLU A 264 -6.66 33.49 23.59
C GLU A 264 -5.42 32.70 24.04
N LEU A 265 -4.74 32.06 23.09
CA LEU A 265 -3.47 31.36 23.34
C LEU A 265 -2.28 32.28 23.59
N SER A 266 -2.39 33.60 23.41
CA SER A 266 -1.31 34.56 23.68
C SER A 266 -1.40 35.16 25.08
N GLU A 267 -2.60 35.24 25.66
CA GLU A 267 -2.81 35.85 26.99
C GLU A 267 -2.18 35.03 28.14
N VAL A 268 -1.79 33.77 27.90
CA VAL A 268 -1.16 32.92 28.92
C VAL A 268 0.39 32.94 28.86
N VAL A 269 1.02 33.46 27.79
CA VAL A 269 2.48 33.72 27.71
C VAL A 269 2.73 34.85 26.69
N PRO A 270 3.36 35.99 27.06
CA PRO A 270 3.59 37.08 26.12
C PRO A 270 4.39 36.61 24.90
N ILE A 271 3.86 36.83 23.69
CA ILE A 271 4.54 36.51 22.44
C ILE A 271 5.64 37.56 22.25
N ASP A 272 6.90 37.18 22.47
CA ASP A 272 8.05 37.97 22.05
C ASP A 272 8.08 38.03 20.51
N PRO A 273 7.81 39.19 19.88
CA PRO A 273 7.69 39.31 18.43
C PRO A 273 9.00 38.96 17.72
N GLU A 274 10.14 39.21 18.36
CA GLU A 274 11.46 39.05 17.77
C GLU A 274 11.89 37.58 17.81
N LYS A 275 11.70 36.89 18.95
CA LYS A 275 11.89 35.43 19.03
C LYS A 275 10.95 34.68 18.10
N THR A 276 9.73 35.18 17.93
CA THR A 276 8.74 34.59 17.02
C THR A 276 9.18 34.77 15.57
N ARG A 277 9.68 35.95 15.19
CA ARG A 277 10.20 36.22 13.84
C ARG A 277 11.42 35.36 13.50
N VAL A 278 12.36 35.21 14.45
CA VAL A 278 13.54 34.35 14.30
C VAL A 278 13.14 32.88 14.21
N ALA A 279 12.25 32.40 15.08
CA ALA A 279 11.73 31.03 15.02
C ALA A 279 10.93 30.76 13.74
N MET A 280 10.20 31.76 13.20
CA MET A 280 9.49 31.67 11.92
C MET A 280 10.46 31.62 10.72
N ALA A 281 11.57 32.36 10.78
CA ALA A 281 12.62 32.31 9.76
C ALA A 281 13.40 30.98 9.81
N GLU A 282 13.64 30.43 11.00
CA GLU A 282 14.28 29.13 11.20
C GLU A 282 13.39 27.93 10.85
N MET A 283 12.07 28.03 11.07
CA MET A 283 11.13 26.92 10.82
C MET A 283 10.73 26.73 9.34
N GLY A 284 11.13 27.65 8.45
CA GLY A 284 10.89 27.54 7.02
C GLY A 284 9.41 27.69 6.64
N SER A 285 9.14 28.44 5.58
CA SER A 285 7.80 28.69 5.01
C SER A 285 7.16 27.46 4.34
N THR A 286 7.61 26.24 4.65
CA THR A 286 6.96 25.05 4.12
C THR A 286 5.68 24.81 4.93
N PRO A 287 4.48 24.80 4.32
CA PRO A 287 3.32 24.18 4.93
C PRO A 287 3.74 22.79 5.43
N TRP A 288 3.15 22.27 6.49
CA TRP A 288 3.42 20.89 6.96
C TRP A 288 3.11 19.88 5.83
N THR A 289 4.05 19.69 4.92
CA THR A 289 3.99 18.74 3.80
C THR A 289 4.90 17.55 4.07
N ASP A 290 5.32 17.33 5.32
CA ASP A 290 5.85 16.01 5.70
C ASP A 290 4.67 15.04 5.87
N THR A 291 4.00 14.78 4.74
CA THR A 291 3.01 13.72 4.52
C THR A 291 3.70 12.39 4.17
N LYS A 292 5.03 12.39 4.01
CA LYS A 292 5.78 11.19 3.67
C LYS A 292 5.89 10.30 4.91
N ALA A 293 5.09 9.24 4.97
CA ALA A 293 5.37 8.20 5.95
C ALA A 293 6.80 7.69 5.70
N ARG A 294 7.58 7.64 6.78
CA ARG A 294 8.93 7.09 6.76
C ARG A 294 8.79 5.59 7.05
N PRO A 295 8.84 4.71 6.04
CA PRO A 295 8.64 3.29 6.26
C PRO A 295 9.80 2.76 7.11
N ASN A 296 9.51 2.00 8.16
CA ASN A 296 10.54 1.37 8.98
C ASN A 296 11.04 0.08 8.28
N TRP A 297 11.87 0.27 7.26
CA TRP A 297 12.43 -0.83 6.45
C TRP A 297 13.21 -1.86 7.27
N TRP A 298 13.77 -1.45 8.42
CA TRP A 298 14.47 -2.36 9.34
C TRP A 298 13.52 -3.35 10.03
N ALA A 299 12.35 -2.89 10.48
CA ALA A 299 11.34 -3.76 11.06
C ALA A 299 10.79 -4.75 10.02
N LEU A 300 10.59 -4.31 8.77
CA LEU A 300 10.21 -5.16 7.65
C LEU A 300 11.29 -6.22 7.33
N GLY A 301 12.56 -5.82 7.30
CA GLY A 301 13.68 -6.73 7.05
C GLY A 301 13.85 -7.80 8.14
N LEU A 302 13.70 -7.42 9.41
CA LEU A 302 13.76 -8.34 10.56
C LEU A 302 12.62 -9.36 10.58
N GLY A 303 11.39 -8.92 10.31
CA GLY A 303 10.24 -9.83 10.24
C GLY A 303 10.39 -10.86 9.12
N LEU A 304 10.81 -10.42 7.93
CA LEU A 304 11.02 -11.31 6.79
C LEU A 304 12.15 -12.32 7.05
N THR A 305 13.25 -11.89 7.67
CA THR A 305 14.39 -12.79 7.97
C THR A 305 14.02 -13.85 9.01
N VAL A 306 13.30 -13.49 10.07
CA VAL A 306 12.81 -14.47 11.05
C VAL A 306 11.90 -15.51 10.39
N TYR A 307 10.97 -15.06 9.53
CA TYR A 307 10.07 -15.95 8.80
C TYR A 307 10.83 -16.93 7.89
N LEU A 308 11.82 -16.44 7.14
CA LEU A 308 12.67 -17.26 6.28
C LEU A 308 13.48 -18.29 7.08
N MET A 309 14.02 -17.91 8.23
CA MET A 309 14.79 -18.82 9.12
C MET A 309 13.92 -19.96 9.66
N ILE A 310 12.70 -19.66 10.09
CA ILE A 310 11.73 -20.67 10.55
C ILE A 310 11.39 -21.61 9.40
N GLY A 311 11.11 -21.07 8.20
CA GLY A 311 10.82 -21.86 7.01
C GLY A 311 11.97 -22.81 6.64
N LEU A 312 13.21 -22.31 6.64
CA LEU A 312 14.42 -23.10 6.40
C LEU A 312 14.62 -24.21 7.44
N GLY A 313 14.35 -23.94 8.72
CA GLY A 313 14.47 -24.93 9.80
C GLY A 313 13.45 -26.06 9.67
N VAL A 314 12.18 -25.71 9.42
CA VAL A 314 11.11 -26.69 9.16
C VAL A 314 11.46 -27.53 7.93
N TYR A 315 11.94 -26.87 6.88
CA TYR A 315 12.36 -27.54 5.65
C TYR A 315 13.46 -28.57 5.92
N ALA A 316 14.57 -28.17 6.55
CA ALA A 316 15.69 -29.05 6.87
C ALA A 316 15.27 -30.27 7.70
N TYR A 317 14.39 -30.07 8.70
CA TYR A 317 13.85 -31.17 9.51
C TYR A 317 13.09 -32.20 8.66
N LEU A 318 12.25 -31.75 7.74
CA LEU A 318 11.49 -32.62 6.83
C LEU A 318 12.40 -33.41 5.88
N VAL A 319 13.51 -32.82 5.43
CA VAL A 319 14.53 -33.51 4.62
C VAL A 319 15.16 -34.65 5.40
N ILE A 320 15.59 -34.40 6.64
CA ILE A 320 16.28 -35.39 7.48
C ILE A 320 15.37 -36.58 7.75
N GLN A 321 14.11 -36.32 8.10
CA GLN A 321 13.11 -37.38 8.30
C GLN A 321 12.91 -38.23 7.04
N LEU A 322 13.04 -37.63 5.85
CA LEU A 322 12.73 -38.28 4.58
C LEU A 322 13.81 -39.26 4.21
N ILE A 323 15.06 -38.80 4.35
CA ILE A 323 16.24 -39.64 4.15
C ILE A 323 16.11 -40.87 5.05
N GLY A 324 15.77 -40.69 6.33
CA GLY A 324 15.57 -41.78 7.27
C GLY A 324 14.55 -42.84 6.82
N GLN A 325 13.40 -42.42 6.28
CA GLN A 325 12.36 -43.35 5.78
C GLN A 325 12.75 -44.09 4.50
N LEU A 326 13.51 -43.45 3.60
CA LEU A 326 13.93 -44.07 2.34
C LEU A 326 15.09 -45.06 2.54
N THR A 327 15.86 -44.89 3.61
CA THR A 327 16.98 -45.78 3.97
C THR A 327 16.58 -46.97 4.85
N ALA A 328 15.39 -46.95 5.45
CA ALA A 328 14.84 -48.00 6.32
C ALA A 328 14.07 -49.07 5.52
#